data_AF-A0A816HJF6-F1
#
_entry.id   AF-A0A816HJF6-F1
#
_cell.length_a   1.000
_cell.length_b   1.000
_cell.length_c   1.000
_cell.angle_alpha   90.00
_cell.angle_beta   90.00
_cell.angle_gamma   90.00
#
_symmetry.space_group_name_H-M   'P 1'
#
loop_
_entity.id
_entity.type
_entity.pdbx_description
1 polymer ?
#
loop_
_entity_poly.entity_id
_entity_poly.type
_entity_poly.pdbx_seq_one_letter_code
_entity_poly.pdbx_strand_id
1 'polypeptide(L)'
;MEETNPTSIPFQDQNEVNLMIQVSIQEPYVINPTGKISIACINCGVKNNQLRILCQLGAKVTVFPWNYPWSRETIKPVFGIGLGHQLMALAAGMKAIKLKYGQQGYNQPCLLEGTQCCFITS
;
A
#
# COMPACT_ATOMS: atom_id res chain seq x y z
N MET A 1 34.50 17.43 14.22
CA MET A 1 33.37 16.58 13.82
C MET A 1 33.57 15.29 14.56
N GLU A 2 32.69 14.96 15.50
CA GLU A 2 32.81 13.76 16.32
C GLU A 2 32.53 12.54 15.43
N GLU A 3 33.52 11.68 15.23
CA GLU A 3 33.39 10.48 14.41
C GLU A 3 32.39 9.53 15.07
N THR A 4 31.27 9.27 14.40
CA THR A 4 30.28 8.29 14.88
C THR A 4 30.84 6.88 14.68
N ASN A 5 31.14 6.17 15.78
CA ASN A 5 31.54 4.76 15.72
C ASN A 5 30.34 3.93 15.21
N PRO A 6 30.43 3.25 14.04
CA PRO A 6 29.30 2.53 13.46
C PRO A 6 28.82 1.34 14.31
N THR A 7 29.62 0.91 15.29
CA THR A 7 29.28 -0.17 16.24
C THR A 7 28.48 0.33 17.45
N SER A 8 28.37 1.66 17.63
CA SER A 8 27.67 2.27 18.76
C SER A 8 26.14 2.20 18.66
N ILE A 9 25.61 1.91 17.47
CA ILE A 9 24.17 1.81 17.23
C ILE A 9 23.84 0.33 16.98
N PRO A 10 23.00 -0.31 17.82
CA PRO A 10 22.62 -1.70 17.60
C PRO A 10 21.76 -1.85 16.34
N PHE A 11 21.99 -2.93 15.58
CA PHE A 11 21.13 -3.28 14.47
C PHE A 11 19.74 -3.68 14.97
N GLN A 12 18.69 -3.08 14.39
CA GLN A 12 17.31 -3.39 14.72
C GLN A 12 16.60 -3.99 13.51
N ASP A 13 16.04 -5.19 13.67
CA ASP A 13 15.22 -5.81 12.63
C ASP A 13 13.86 -5.11 12.51
N GLN A 14 13.60 -4.54 11.35
CA GLN A 14 12.34 -3.84 11.04
C GLN A 14 11.16 -4.80 10.82
N ASN A 15 11.41 -6.09 10.60
CA ASN A 15 10.34 -7.08 10.40
C ASN A 15 9.59 -7.41 11.70
N GLU A 16 10.20 -7.12 12.85
CA GLU A 16 9.60 -7.31 14.18
C GLU A 16 8.68 -6.14 14.57
N VAL A 17 8.53 -5.13 13.70
CA VAL A 17 7.77 -3.92 13.98
C VAL A 17 6.65 -3.75 12.97
N ASN A 18 5.46 -3.35 13.43
CA ASN A 18 4.38 -2.95 12.54
C ASN A 18 4.66 -1.56 11.96
N LEU A 19 5.31 -1.52 10.80
CA LEU A 19 5.67 -0.29 10.10
C LEU A 19 4.46 0.55 9.66
N MET A 20 3.26 -0.04 9.52
CA MET A 20 2.06 0.73 9.16
C MET A 20 1.72 1.80 10.20
N ILE A 21 2.01 1.55 11.48
CA ILE A 21 1.78 2.51 12.56
C ILE A 21 2.61 3.77 12.33
N GLN A 22 3.81 3.63 11.78
CA GLN A 22 4.74 4.76 11.58
C GLN A 22 4.41 5.57 10.33
N VAL A 23 3.78 4.96 9.31
CA VAL A 23 3.57 5.60 8.00
C VAL A 23 2.12 5.98 7.73
N SER A 24 1.16 5.46 8.49
CA SER A 24 -0.24 5.81 8.33
C SER A 24 -0.50 7.24 8.81
N ILE A 25 -1.52 7.84 8.21
CA ILE A 25 -2.12 9.08 8.72
C ILE A 25 -2.82 8.79 10.05
N GLN A 26 -3.08 9.85 10.83
CA GLN A 26 -3.82 9.77 12.08
C GLN A 26 -5.31 10.00 11.85
N GLU A 27 -5.67 11.07 11.13
CA GLU A 27 -7.06 11.47 10.87
C GLU A 27 -7.41 11.40 9.38
N PRO A 28 -8.64 10.98 9.01
CA PRO A 28 -9.06 10.94 7.62
C PRO A 28 -9.04 12.31 6.95
N TYR A 29 -8.73 12.34 5.64
CA TYR A 29 -8.80 13.55 4.84
C TYR A 29 -9.26 13.26 3.41
N VAL A 30 -9.75 14.29 2.71
CA VAL A 30 -10.30 14.19 1.36
C VAL A 30 -9.40 14.88 0.35
N ILE A 31 -9.22 14.24 -0.80
CA ILE A 31 -8.56 14.79 -1.99
C ILE A 31 -9.60 14.82 -3.12
N ASN A 32 -9.57 15.90 -3.91
CA ASN A 32 -10.49 16.11 -5.04
C ASN A 32 -11.98 16.04 -4.63
N PRO A 33 -12.46 16.94 -3.74
CA PRO A 33 -13.81 16.87 -3.18
C PRO A 33 -14.93 16.96 -4.21
N THR A 34 -14.65 17.52 -5.40
CA THR A 34 -15.59 17.65 -6.52
C THR A 34 -15.61 16.42 -7.44
N GLY A 35 -14.81 15.39 -7.13
CA GLY A 35 -14.75 14.15 -7.90
C GLY A 35 -16.09 13.42 -7.93
N LYS A 36 -16.38 12.77 -9.07
CA LYS A 36 -17.68 12.13 -9.34
C LYS A 36 -17.85 10.79 -8.63
N ILE A 37 -16.76 10.02 -8.55
CA ILE A 37 -16.74 8.70 -7.92
C ILE A 37 -16.03 8.83 -6.58
N SER A 38 -16.65 8.35 -5.50
CA SER A 38 -16.04 8.35 -4.17
C SER A 38 -15.27 7.05 -3.93
N ILE A 39 -13.98 7.16 -3.63
CA ILE A 39 -13.09 6.03 -3.32
C ILE A 39 -12.59 6.19 -1.88
N ALA A 40 -12.75 5.14 -1.08
CA ALA A 40 -12.13 5.04 0.22
C ALA A 40 -10.74 4.41 0.06
N CYS A 41 -9.69 5.10 0.53
CA CYS A 41 -8.31 4.65 0.47
C CYS A 41 -7.82 4.34 1.89
N ILE A 42 -7.47 3.08 2.17
CA ILE A 42 -6.87 2.67 3.45
C ILE A 42 -5.36 2.93 3.37
N ASN A 43 -4.84 3.81 4.22
CA ASN A 43 -3.44 4.18 4.20
C ASN A 43 -2.57 3.17 4.95
N CYS A 44 -2.03 2.20 4.21
CA CYS A 44 -1.00 1.28 4.69
C CYS A 44 0.41 1.69 4.18
N GLY A 45 0.65 2.98 3.95
CA GLY A 45 1.85 3.50 3.25
C GLY A 45 1.58 3.83 1.79
N VAL A 46 0.45 4.47 1.50
CA VAL A 46 0.04 4.84 0.14
C VAL A 46 1.06 5.80 -0.50
N LYS A 47 1.38 5.58 -1.78
CA LYS A 47 2.28 6.48 -2.53
C LYS A 47 1.47 7.62 -3.14
N ASN A 48 1.98 8.85 -3.09
CA ASN A 48 1.30 10.03 -3.65
C ASN A 48 0.84 9.87 -5.11
N ASN A 49 1.60 9.13 -5.92
CA ASN A 49 1.21 8.91 -7.32
C ASN A 49 -0.07 8.07 -7.48
N GLN A 50 -0.35 7.15 -6.56
CA GLN A 50 -1.59 6.37 -6.58
C GLN A 50 -2.79 7.31 -6.39
N LEU A 51 -2.71 8.21 -5.40
CA LEU A 51 -3.74 9.21 -5.13
C LEU A 51 -3.92 10.18 -6.31
N ARG A 52 -2.81 10.65 -6.90
CA ARG A 52 -2.81 11.53 -8.07
C ARG A 52 -3.53 10.90 -9.25
N ILE A 53 -3.22 9.64 -9.58
CA ILE A 53 -3.84 8.93 -10.71
C ILE A 53 -5.35 8.80 -10.48
N LEU A 54 -5.78 8.42 -9.28
CA LEU A 54 -7.21 8.33 -8.96
C LEU A 54 -7.93 9.68 -9.14
N CYS A 55 -7.31 10.77 -8.68
CA CYS A 55 -7.88 12.11 -8.85
C CYS A 55 -7.92 12.54 -10.33
N GLN A 56 -6.90 12.21 -11.12
CA GLN A 56 -6.86 12.47 -12.57
C GLN A 56 -7.97 11.70 -13.32
N LEU A 57 -8.34 10.51 -12.83
CA LEU A 57 -9.49 9.75 -13.31
C LEU A 57 -10.84 10.30 -12.81
N GLY A 58 -10.83 11.44 -12.08
CA GLY A 58 -12.04 12.12 -11.62
C GLY A 58 -12.60 11.60 -10.29
N ALA A 59 -11.85 10.80 -9.54
CA ALA A 59 -12.29 10.29 -8.25
C ALA A 59 -12.10 11.31 -7.12
N LYS A 60 -13.07 11.39 -6.22
CA LYS A 60 -12.94 11.94 -4.87
C LYS A 60 -12.36 10.85 -3.99
N VAL A 61 -11.17 11.07 -3.44
CA VAL A 61 -10.49 10.07 -2.62
C VAL A 61 -10.51 10.51 -1.17
N THR A 62 -11.16 9.73 -0.31
CA THR A 62 -11.03 9.90 1.15
C THR A 62 -9.99 8.91 1.64
N VAL A 63 -8.90 9.41 2.22
CA VAL A 63 -7.82 8.61 2.79
C VAL A 63 -8.11 8.40 4.27
N PHE A 64 -8.02 7.16 4.73
CA PHE A 64 -8.30 6.72 6.09
C PHE A 64 -7.05 6.08 6.72
N PRO A 65 -6.91 6.13 8.06
CA PRO A 65 -5.84 5.43 8.74
C PRO A 65 -5.95 3.91 8.58
N TRP A 66 -4.84 3.19 8.69
CA TRP A 66 -4.78 1.73 8.51
C TRP A 66 -5.75 0.94 9.41
N ASN A 67 -6.03 1.46 10.61
CA ASN A 67 -6.88 0.86 11.64
C ASN A 67 -8.28 1.51 11.73
N TYR A 68 -8.74 2.21 10.70
CA TYR A 68 -10.04 2.87 10.73
C TYR A 68 -11.17 1.85 11.02
N PRO A 69 -12.13 2.16 11.90
CA PRO A 69 -13.20 1.23 12.27
C PRO A 69 -14.25 1.14 11.14
N TRP A 70 -14.16 0.09 10.33
CA TRP A 70 -15.08 -0.13 9.20
C TRP A 70 -16.36 -0.85 9.61
N SER A 71 -17.51 -0.35 9.16
CA SER A 71 -18.80 -1.05 9.23
C SER A 71 -19.05 -1.85 7.93
N ARG A 72 -19.58 -3.07 8.07
CA ARG A 72 -19.95 -3.93 6.93
C ARG A 72 -21.35 -3.59 6.46
N GLU A 73 -21.51 -2.47 5.76
CA GLU A 73 -22.84 -2.02 5.35
C GLU A 73 -23.22 -2.45 3.93
N THR A 74 -22.26 -2.50 3.01
CA THR A 74 -22.51 -2.79 1.59
C THR A 74 -21.30 -3.40 0.89
N ILE A 75 -21.55 -4.27 -0.09
CA ILE A 75 -20.50 -4.78 -0.97
C ILE A 75 -20.09 -3.66 -1.93
N LYS A 76 -18.82 -3.30 -1.89
CA LYS A 76 -18.18 -2.34 -2.81
C LYS A 76 -17.02 -3.03 -3.52
N PRO A 77 -16.70 -2.67 -4.77
CA PRO A 77 -15.49 -3.17 -5.42
C PRO A 77 -14.24 -2.80 -4.61
N VAL A 78 -13.28 -3.73 -4.54
CA VAL A 78 -12.03 -3.55 -3.81
C VAL A 78 -10.86 -3.88 -4.74
N PHE A 79 -9.81 -3.07 -4.70
CA PHE A 79 -8.54 -3.35 -5.36
C PHE A 79 -7.39 -3.07 -4.38
N GLY A 80 -6.28 -3.81 -4.50
CA GLY A 80 -5.13 -3.70 -3.60
C GLY A 80 -3.83 -3.55 -4.39
N ILE A 81 -2.95 -2.64 -3.96
CA ILE A 81 -1.63 -2.39 -4.58
C ILE A 81 -0.54 -2.62 -3.53
N GLY A 82 0.52 -3.35 -3.88
CA GLY A 82 1.62 -3.67 -2.96
C GLY A 82 1.11 -4.43 -1.72
N LEU A 83 1.29 -3.85 -0.53
CA LEU A 83 0.78 -4.43 0.72
C LEU A 83 -0.74 -4.64 0.70
N GLY A 84 -1.49 -3.79 -0.01
CA GLY A 84 -2.94 -3.97 -0.15
C GLY A 84 -3.34 -5.29 -0.82
N HIS A 85 -2.55 -5.77 -1.79
CA HIS A 85 -2.77 -7.08 -2.40
C HIS A 85 -2.56 -8.23 -1.40
N GLN A 86 -1.50 -8.13 -0.59
CA GLN A 86 -1.22 -9.12 0.46
C GLN A 86 -2.32 -9.14 1.52
N LEU A 87 -2.81 -7.98 1.95
CA LEU A 87 -3.92 -7.86 2.91
C LEU A 87 -5.20 -8.50 2.36
N MET A 88 -5.52 -8.28 1.08
CA MET A 88 -6.67 -8.95 0.43
C MET A 88 -6.51 -10.47 0.40
N ALA A 89 -5.32 -10.97 0.04
CA ALA A 89 -5.05 -12.40 0.02
C ALA A 89 -5.16 -13.02 1.42
N LEU A 90 -4.59 -12.37 2.44
CA LEU A 90 -4.71 -12.79 3.84
C LEU A 90 -6.17 -12.81 4.31
N ALA A 91 -6.95 -11.77 3.99
CA ALA A 91 -8.37 -11.71 4.31
C ALA A 91 -9.19 -12.82 3.62
N ALA A 92 -8.75 -13.27 2.45
CA ALA A 92 -9.33 -14.42 1.73
C ALA A 92 -8.86 -15.78 2.28
N GLY A 93 -8.03 -15.82 3.32
CA GLY A 93 -7.53 -17.06 3.95
C GLY A 93 -6.21 -17.59 3.39
N MET A 94 -5.52 -16.82 2.55
CA MET A 94 -4.20 -17.18 2.03
C MET A 94 -3.10 -16.90 3.07
N LYS A 95 -1.87 -17.37 2.81
CA LYS A 95 -0.70 -17.12 3.66
C LYS A 95 0.30 -16.21 2.95
N ALA A 96 0.89 -15.28 3.69
CA ALA A 96 2.03 -14.50 3.25
C ALA A 96 3.33 -15.12 3.76
N ILE A 97 4.38 -15.14 2.94
CA ILE A 97 5.71 -15.62 3.31
C ILE A 97 6.75 -14.54 3.01
N LYS A 98 7.79 -14.47 3.86
CA LYS A 98 8.93 -13.59 3.62
C LYS A 98 9.84 -14.22 2.57
N LEU A 99 10.07 -13.51 1.46
CA LEU A 99 11.02 -13.94 0.44
C LEU A 99 12.46 -13.82 0.95
N LYS A 100 13.36 -14.67 0.43
CA LYS A 100 14.81 -14.56 0.71
C LYS A 100 15.36 -13.20 0.26
N TYR A 101 14.94 -12.74 -0.91
CA TYR A 101 15.17 -11.41 -1.44
C TYR A 101 13.86 -10.86 -1.98
N GLY A 102 13.55 -9.60 -1.70
CA GLY A 102 12.37 -8.93 -2.23
C GLY A 102 12.50 -8.63 -3.73
N GLN A 103 11.38 -8.30 -4.34
CA GLN A 103 11.32 -7.78 -5.70
C GLN A 103 11.50 -6.26 -5.65
N GLN A 104 12.72 -5.77 -5.89
CA GLN A 104 13.02 -4.33 -5.87
C GLN A 104 13.73 -3.93 -7.18
N GLY A 105 13.02 -3.19 -8.03
CA GLY A 105 13.53 -2.76 -9.34
C GLY A 105 12.41 -2.17 -10.20
N TYR A 106 12.75 -1.63 -11.37
CA TYR A 106 11.80 -1.00 -12.31
C TYR A 106 11.59 -1.81 -13.60
N ASN A 107 12.12 -3.04 -13.62
CA ASN A 107 12.20 -3.90 -14.81
C ASN A 107 11.65 -5.30 -14.55
N GLN A 108 10.73 -5.45 -13.59
CA GLN A 108 10.17 -6.73 -13.20
C GLN A 108 9.12 -7.16 -14.23
N PRO A 109 9.27 -8.31 -14.91
CA PRO A 109 8.27 -8.78 -15.85
C PRO A 109 7.08 -9.43 -15.10
N CYS A 110 5.87 -9.12 -15.54
CA CYS A 110 4.64 -9.74 -15.06
C CYS A 110 3.78 -10.19 -16.25
N LEU A 111 3.39 -11.46 -16.27
CA LEU A 111 2.52 -12.03 -17.30
C LEU A 111 1.07 -11.85 -16.91
N LEU A 112 0.23 -11.38 -17.84
CA LEU A 112 -1.21 -11.45 -17.69
C LEU A 112 -1.66 -12.89 -17.99
N GLU A 113 -2.07 -13.59 -16.94
CA GLU A 113 -2.50 -14.99 -17.01
C GLU A 113 -3.59 -15.20 -18.07
N GLY A 114 -3.50 -16.30 -18.81
CA GLY A 114 -4.41 -16.63 -19.91
C GLY A 114 -4.16 -15.85 -21.21
N THR A 115 -3.13 -15.00 -21.26
CA THR A 115 -2.75 -14.23 -22.46
C THR A 115 -1.27 -14.40 -22.81
N GLN A 116 -0.85 -13.83 -23.94
CA GLN A 116 0.56 -13.70 -24.34
C GLN A 116 1.13 -12.30 -24.01
N CYS A 117 0.46 -11.54 -23.13
CA CYS A 117 0.83 -10.17 -22.80
C CYS A 117 1.71 -10.13 -21.53
N CYS A 118 2.91 -9.58 -21.67
CA CYS A 118 3.82 -9.30 -20.56
C CYS A 118 3.92 -7.78 -20.34
N PHE A 119 3.96 -7.38 -19.06
CA PHE A 119 4.13 -6.00 -18.63
C PHE A 119 5.40 -5.85 -17.80
N ILE A 120 6.01 -4.67 -17.84
CA ILE A 120 7.13 -4.32 -16.98
C ILE A 120 6.61 -3.50 -15.78
N THR A 121 7.01 -3.88 -14.57
CA THR A 121 6.50 -3.31 -13.31
C THR A 121 7.61 -2.79 -12.40
N SER A 122 7.20 -1.96 -11.43
CA SER A 122 8.02 -1.31 -10.40
C SER A 122 7.50 -1.53 -8.99
#